data_AF-A0A9C7WGA5-F1
#
_entry.id   AF-A0A9C7WGA5-F1
#
_cell.length_a   1.000
_cell.length_b   1.000
_cell.length_c   1.000
_cell.angle_alpha   90.00
_cell.angle_beta   90.00
_cell.angle_gamma   90.00
#
_symmetry.space_group_name_H-M   'P 1'
#
loop_
_entity.id
_entity.type
_entity.pdbx_description
1 polymer ?
#
loop_
_entity_poly.entity_id
_entity_poly.type
_entity_poly.pdbx_seq_one_letter_code
_entity_poly.pdbx_strand_id
1 'polypeptide(L)'
;PERRTARFRCVLALAFPDGEVYTVEGTCEGLIAEEPAGEGGFGYDPLFLIPEEGRTFAQMTREEKNSLSHRGRALRKLREVLHQLIRRDTE
;
A
#
# COMPACT_ATOMS: atom_id res chain seq x y z
N PRO A 1 17.66 -16.01 -0.90
CA PRO A 1 16.79 -14.81 -1.06
C PRO A 1 15.41 -15.11 -1.67
N GLU A 2 15.33 -15.86 -2.80
CA GLU A 2 14.07 -16.09 -3.54
C GLU A 2 12.92 -16.70 -2.70
N ARG A 3 13.22 -17.55 -1.69
CA ARG A 3 12.18 -18.22 -0.88
C ARG A 3 11.48 -17.33 0.16
N ARG A 4 11.91 -16.08 0.35
CA ARG A 4 11.34 -15.16 1.35
C ARG A 4 10.79 -13.86 0.74
N THR A 5 10.68 -13.78 -0.59
CA THR A 5 9.99 -12.66 -1.23
C THR A 5 8.53 -12.64 -0.80
N ALA A 6 8.03 -11.46 -0.47
CA ALA A 6 6.65 -11.25 -0.09
C ALA A 6 6.17 -9.91 -0.64
N ARG A 7 4.85 -9.72 -0.66
CA ARG A 7 4.25 -8.43 -0.93
C ARG A 7 3.06 -8.18 -0.05
N PHE A 8 2.88 -6.92 0.33
CA PHE A 8 1.56 -6.45 0.72
C PHE A 8 0.81 -5.97 -0.51
N ARG A 9 -0.49 -6.28 -0.60
CA ARG A 9 -1.41 -5.83 -1.66
C ARG A 9 -2.63 -5.19 -1.04
N CYS A 10 -3.00 -4.01 -1.52
CA CYS A 10 -4.25 -3.32 -1.19
C CYS A 10 -5.04 -3.14 -2.47
N VAL A 11 -6.30 -3.58 -2.46
CA VAL A 11 -7.27 -3.30 -3.51
C VAL A 11 -8.35 -2.43 -2.89
N LEU A 12 -8.67 -1.32 -3.55
CA LEU A 12 -9.76 -0.41 -3.17
C LEU A 12 -10.84 -0.48 -4.24
N ALA A 13 -12.09 -0.54 -3.83
CA ALA A 13 -13.26 -0.46 -4.71
C ALA A 13 -14.06 0.81 -4.37
N LEU A 14 -14.34 1.60 -5.39
CA LEU A 14 -15.25 2.74 -5.36
C LEU A 14 -16.52 2.32 -6.11
N ALA A 15 -17.64 2.21 -5.39
CA ALA A 15 -18.92 1.76 -5.94
C ALA A 15 -19.96 2.89 -5.85
N PHE A 16 -20.62 3.14 -6.97
CA PHE A 16 -21.68 4.15 -7.09
C PHE A 16 -23.08 3.50 -7.02
N PRO A 17 -24.11 4.26 -6.60
CA PRO A 17 -25.48 3.74 -6.51
C PRO A 17 -26.10 3.28 -7.84
N ASP A 18 -25.58 3.77 -8.97
CA ASP A 18 -25.99 3.39 -10.33
C ASP A 18 -25.39 2.05 -10.79
N GLY A 19 -24.51 1.45 -9.97
CA GLY A 19 -23.84 0.19 -10.24
C GLY A 19 -22.46 0.32 -10.86
N GLU A 20 -21.96 1.53 -11.15
CA GLU A 20 -20.57 1.69 -11.59
C GLU A 20 -19.60 1.34 -10.46
N VAL A 21 -18.56 0.54 -10.78
CA VAL A 21 -17.53 0.15 -9.83
C VAL A 21 -16.15 0.36 -10.44
N TYR A 22 -15.32 1.12 -9.74
CA TYR A 22 -13.91 1.35 -10.08
C TYR A 22 -13.04 0.65 -9.05
N THR A 23 -12.04 -0.11 -9.51
CA THR A 23 -11.07 -0.72 -8.62
C THR A 23 -9.67 -0.22 -8.91
N VAL A 24 -8.89 0.00 -7.85
CA VAL A 24 -7.46 0.30 -7.95
C VAL A 24 -6.69 -0.59 -7.00
N GLU A 25 -5.44 -0.85 -7.34
CA GLU A 25 -4.56 -1.63 -6.47
C GLU A 25 -3.19 -1.01 -6.27
N GLY A 26 -2.63 -1.22 -5.10
CA GLY A 26 -1.26 -0.92 -4.76
C GLY A 26 -0.58 -2.16 -4.20
N THR A 27 0.65 -2.42 -4.64
CA THR A 27 1.52 -3.44 -4.06
C THR A 27 2.77 -2.79 -3.51
N CYS A 28 3.34 -3.40 -2.48
CA CYS A 28 4.67 -3.11 -1.99
C CYS A 28 5.40 -4.44 -1.87
N GLU A 29 6.47 -4.59 -2.64
CA GLU A 29 7.33 -5.77 -2.63
C GLU A 29 8.32 -5.66 -1.47
N GLY A 30 8.67 -6.80 -0.89
CA GLY A 30 9.64 -6.86 0.19
C GLY A 30 10.08 -8.30 0.46
N LEU A 31 10.69 -8.49 1.62
CA LEU A 31 11.12 -9.79 2.10
C LEU A 31 10.51 -10.04 3.48
N ILE A 32 10.30 -11.30 3.83
CA ILE A 32 10.01 -11.69 5.20
C ILE A 32 11.34 -11.73 5.96
N ALA A 33 11.52 -10.89 6.97
CA ALA A 33 12.70 -10.88 7.85
C ALA A 33 12.85 -12.21 8.60
N GLU A 34 14.06 -12.54 9.04
CA GLU A 34 14.30 -13.76 9.84
C GLU A 34 13.77 -13.61 11.27
N GLU A 35 13.83 -12.40 11.82
CA GLU A 35 13.34 -12.04 13.14
C GLU A 35 12.55 -10.72 13.06
N PRO A 36 11.54 -10.52 13.94
CA PRO A 36 10.80 -9.27 13.98
C PRO A 36 11.69 -8.13 14.49
N ALA A 37 11.57 -6.95 13.87
CA ALA A 37 12.27 -5.74 14.31
C ALA A 37 11.35 -4.52 14.27
N GLY A 38 11.52 -3.58 15.20
CA GLY A 38 10.73 -2.36 15.33
C GLY A 38 9.51 -2.51 16.24
N GLU A 39 9.07 -1.38 16.79
CA GLU A 39 7.96 -1.30 17.77
C GLU A 39 6.72 -0.62 17.21
N GLY A 40 6.84 -0.01 16.02
CA GLY A 40 5.76 0.70 15.34
C GLY A 40 4.90 -0.21 14.47
N GLY A 41 3.90 0.40 13.82
CA GLY A 41 3.05 -0.31 12.88
C GLY A 41 2.06 -1.28 13.56
N PHE A 42 1.65 -2.31 12.83
CA PHE A 42 0.71 -3.34 13.26
C PHE A 42 0.84 -4.63 12.43
N GLY A 43 0.32 -5.74 12.94
CA GLY A 43 0.27 -7.01 12.21
C GLY A 43 1.66 -7.50 11.82
N TYR A 44 1.86 -7.77 10.52
CA TYR A 44 3.12 -8.31 9.99
C TYR A 44 4.22 -7.26 9.74
N ASP A 45 3.98 -5.99 10.08
CA ASP A 45 4.95 -4.92 9.87
C ASP A 45 6.35 -5.21 10.46
N PRO A 46 6.48 -5.81 11.66
CA PRO A 46 7.80 -6.13 12.21
C PRO A 46 8.57 -7.18 11.41
N LEU A 47 7.91 -7.93 10.54
CA LEU A 47 8.53 -8.97 9.70
C LEU A 47 8.65 -8.55 8.23
N PHE A 48 8.04 -7.45 7.81
CA PHE A 48 8.04 -7.04 6.41
C PHE A 48 9.22 -6.08 6.14
N LEU A 49 10.33 -6.65 5.66
CA LEU A 49 11.57 -5.94 5.33
C LEU A 49 11.45 -5.27 3.96
N ILE A 50 11.80 -3.98 3.90
CA ILE A 50 11.96 -3.24 2.64
C ILE A 50 13.43 -3.32 2.21
N PRO A 51 13.76 -4.06 1.13
CA PRO A 51 15.15 -4.30 0.73
C PRO A 51 15.94 -3.03 0.49
N GLU A 52 15.31 -2.02 -0.11
CA GLU A 52 15.94 -0.74 -0.45
C GLU A 52 16.27 0.10 0.78
N GLU A 53 15.57 -0.13 1.90
CA GLU A 53 15.68 0.64 3.14
C GLU A 53 16.42 -0.11 4.24
N GLY A 54 16.62 -1.43 4.08
CA GLY A 54 17.25 -2.29 5.10
C GLY A 54 16.50 -2.34 6.44
N ARG A 55 15.23 -1.90 6.46
CA ARG A 55 14.40 -1.78 7.67
C ARG A 55 13.03 -2.40 7.44
N THR A 56 12.44 -2.92 8.52
CA THR A 56 11.06 -3.41 8.51
C THR A 56 10.08 -2.24 8.54
N PHE A 57 8.83 -2.46 8.13
CA PHE A 57 7.79 -1.44 8.26
C PHE A 57 7.55 -0.97 9.70
N ALA A 58 7.79 -1.81 10.72
CA ALA A 58 7.64 -1.41 12.11
C ALA A 58 8.78 -0.50 12.61
N GLN A 59 9.90 -0.43 11.88
CA GLN A 59 11.00 0.50 12.15
C GLN A 59 10.84 1.85 11.43
N MET A 60 9.83 1.99 10.57
CA MET A 60 9.55 3.22 9.85
C MET A 60 8.57 4.10 10.62
N THR A 61 8.75 5.41 10.49
CA THR A 61 7.72 6.38 10.88
C THR A 61 6.45 6.18 10.05
N ARG A 62 5.34 6.72 10.55
CA ARG A 62 4.05 6.64 9.85
C ARG A 62 4.13 7.31 8.48
N GLU A 63 4.84 8.42 8.38
CA GLU A 63 5.02 9.22 7.17
C GLU A 63 5.84 8.45 6.12
N GLU A 64 6.99 7.87 6.50
CA GLU A 64 7.79 6.99 5.64
C GLU A 64 6.98 5.79 5.16
N LYS A 65 6.28 5.10 6.06
CA LYS A 65 5.43 3.97 5.69
C LYS A 65 4.32 4.38 4.73
N ASN A 66 3.68 5.53 4.93
CA ASN A 66 2.60 6.00 4.06
C ASN A 66 3.09 6.36 2.65
N SER A 67 4.32 6.85 2.50
CA SER A 67 4.88 7.15 1.19
C SER A 67 5.15 5.85 0.41
N LEU A 68 5.63 4.79 1.07
CA LEU A 68 6.05 3.54 0.43
C LEU A 68 4.95 2.47 0.34
N SER A 69 4.04 2.40 1.31
CA SER A 69 3.13 1.27 1.48
C SER A 69 2.17 1.04 0.32
N HIS A 70 1.80 -0.23 0.17
CA HIS A 70 0.75 -0.71 -0.72
C HIS A 70 -0.57 0.09 -0.60
N ARG A 71 -1.00 0.41 0.63
CA ARG A 71 -2.20 1.26 0.86
C ARG A 71 -1.98 2.69 0.38
N GLY A 72 -0.84 3.30 0.67
CA GLY A 72 -0.50 4.65 0.17
C GLY A 72 -0.50 4.70 -1.36
N ARG A 73 0.07 3.69 -2.01
CA ARG A 73 0.06 3.53 -3.48
C ARG A 73 -1.36 3.38 -4.03
N ALA A 74 -2.19 2.53 -3.43
CA ALA A 74 -3.58 2.34 -3.84
C ALA A 74 -4.39 3.64 -3.72
N LEU A 75 -4.24 4.38 -2.62
CA LEU A 75 -4.93 5.65 -2.40
C LEU A 75 -4.51 6.73 -3.40
N ARG A 76 -3.23 6.80 -3.77
CA ARG A 76 -2.77 7.75 -4.81
C ARG A 76 -3.42 7.46 -6.16
N LYS A 77 -3.51 6.18 -6.56
CA LYS A 77 -4.24 5.77 -7.77
C LYS A 77 -5.73 6.07 -7.67
N LEU A 78 -6.36 5.83 -6.52
CA LEU A 78 -7.78 6.16 -6.34
C LEU A 78 -8.02 7.67 -6.48
N ARG A 79 -7.11 8.51 -5.96
CA ARG A 79 -7.19 9.97 -6.11
C ARG A 79 -7.17 10.40 -7.58
N GLU A 80 -6.37 9.74 -8.42
CA GLU A 80 -6.34 10.01 -9.87
C GLU A 80 -7.67 9.64 -10.53
N VAL A 81 -8.25 8.49 -10.19
CA VAL A 81 -9.59 8.08 -10.64
C VAL A 81 -10.65 9.10 -10.22
N LEU A 82 -10.64 9.54 -8.96
CA LEU A 82 -11.58 10.56 -8.46
C LEU A 82 -11.46 11.87 -9.23
N HIS A 83 -10.24 12.34 -9.51
CA HIS A 83 -10.03 13.55 -10.32
C HIS A 83 -10.59 13.41 -11.73
N GLN A 84 -10.48 12.23 -12.35
CA GLN A 84 -11.05 11.97 -13.68
C GLN A 84 -12.58 11.98 -13.65
N LEU A 85 -13.18 11.36 -12.63
CA LEU A 85 -14.64 11.32 -12.47
C LEU A 85 -15.24 12.70 -12.23
N ILE A 86 -14.65 13.49 -11.32
CA ILE A 86 -15.12 14.86 -11.04
C ILE A 86 -15.08 15.74 -12.30
N ARG A 87 -14.07 15.57 -13.15
CA ARG A 87 -13.95 16.33 -14.41
C ARG A 87 -15.04 15.94 -15.42
N ARG A 88 -15.39 14.65 -15.51
CA ARG A 88 -16.46 14.17 -16.40
C ARG A 88 -17.83 14.73 -16.00
N ASP A 89 -18.11 14.92 -14.72
CA ASP A 89 -19.39 15.45 -14.23
C ASP A 89 -19.55 16.97 -14.44
N THR A 90 -18.45 17.68 -14.76
CA THR A 90 -18.46 19.14 -14.94
C THR A 90 -18.51 19.57 -16.42
N GLU A 91 -18.51 18.60 -17.35
CA GLU A 91 -18.64 18.79 -18.80
C GLU A 91 -20.07 18.43 -19.27
#